data_AF-A0AAV4MCW9-F1
#
_entry.id   AF-A0AAV4MCW9-F1
#
_cell.length_a   1.000
_cell.length_b   1.000
_cell.length_c   1.000
_cell.angle_alpha   90.00
_cell.angle_beta   90.00
_cell.angle_gamma   90.00
#
_symmetry.space_group_name_H-M   'P 1'
#
loop_
_entity.id
_entity.type
_entity.pdbx_description
1 polymer ?
#
loop_
_entity_poly.entity_id
_entity_poly.type
_entity_poly.pdbx_seq_one_letter_code
_entity_poly.pdbx_strand_id
1 'polypeptide(L)'
;MAEKVKDTIMEEVKKAGYFSFSIDSIPDISHTDQLTLIIRYVSPEDEKAEEPGRCNDILRGIREDFDALEKQEKNKLPNTEYRTTRRIIRSKRQRNYENSSDPDALDELSSSDKFRIKSFIPILDALESNLGRRASVYDDVVKIFSFLADLILLKVELQRGVELLMQEYPEDVNQNLTVELFHFHTYVRQTHKPSKKNPTLSHTDYIWC
;
A
#
# COMPACT_ATOMS: atom_id res chain seq x y z
N MET A 1 -21.11 -11.27 -19.41
CA MET A 1 -20.63 -10.28 -18.42
C MET A 1 -19.23 -10.62 -17.93
N ALA A 2 -18.98 -11.85 -17.46
CA ALA A 2 -17.64 -12.30 -17.04
C ALA A 2 -16.56 -12.17 -18.13
N GLU A 3 -16.88 -12.54 -19.38
CA GLU A 3 -15.94 -12.46 -20.51
C GLU A 3 -15.51 -11.02 -20.81
N LYS A 4 -16.48 -10.10 -20.86
CA LYS A 4 -16.23 -8.66 -21.02
C LYS A 4 -15.33 -8.10 -19.90
N VAL A 5 -15.57 -8.51 -18.64
CA VAL A 5 -14.74 -8.09 -17.50
C VAL A 5 -13.31 -8.62 -17.64
N LYS A 6 -13.16 -9.89 -18.02
CA LYS A 6 -11.85 -10.50 -18.27
C LYS A 6 -11.08 -9.75 -19.35
N ASP A 7 -11.73 -9.43 -20.47
CA ASP A 7 -11.10 -8.73 -21.59
C ASP A 7 -10.64 -7.33 -21.18
N THR A 8 -11.47 -6.60 -20.43
CA THR A 8 -11.10 -5.28 -19.88
C THR A 8 -9.89 -5.36 -18.96
N ILE A 9 -9.88 -6.29 -17.99
CA ILE A 9 -8.72 -6.48 -17.09
C ILE A 9 -7.47 -6.81 -17.91
N MET A 10 -7.60 -7.61 -18.96
CA MET A 10 -6.46 -8.01 -19.79
C MET A 10 -5.92 -6.87 -20.65
N GLU A 11 -6.79 -5.99 -21.14
CA GLU A 11 -6.36 -4.75 -21.80
C GLU A 11 -5.65 -3.80 -20.85
N GLU A 12 -6.14 -3.68 -19.61
CA GLU A 12 -5.51 -2.83 -18.59
C GLU A 12 -4.13 -3.36 -18.19
N VAL A 13 -4.02 -4.65 -17.90
CA VAL A 13 -2.73 -5.29 -17.56
C VAL A 13 -1.73 -5.16 -18.70
N LYS A 14 -2.15 -5.26 -19.97
CA LYS A 14 -1.27 -5.06 -21.13
C LYS A 14 -0.78 -3.62 -21.29
N LYS A 15 -1.58 -2.64 -20.83
CA LYS A 15 -1.20 -1.22 -20.85
C LYS A 15 -0.37 -0.81 -19.64
N ALA A 16 -0.45 -1.57 -18.53
CA ALA A 16 0.31 -1.31 -17.33
C ALA A 16 1.81 -1.50 -17.57
N GLY A 17 2.62 -0.49 -17.22
CA GLY A 17 4.09 -0.58 -17.27
C GLY A 17 4.67 -1.52 -16.21
N TYR A 18 3.96 -1.74 -15.11
CA TYR A 18 4.37 -2.60 -14.00
C TYR A 18 3.24 -3.52 -13.57
N PHE A 19 3.53 -4.82 -13.49
CA PHE A 19 2.60 -5.84 -12.98
C PHE A 19 3.34 -6.93 -12.19
N SER A 20 2.60 -7.66 -11.35
CA SER A 20 3.08 -8.84 -10.64
C SER A 20 2.02 -9.93 -10.59
N PHE A 21 2.50 -11.18 -10.60
CA PHE A 21 1.68 -12.37 -10.40
C PHE A 21 2.01 -12.99 -9.05
N SER A 22 0.99 -13.45 -8.33
CA SER A 22 1.17 -14.23 -7.12
C SER A 22 0.31 -15.48 -7.24
N ILE A 23 0.96 -16.64 -7.16
CA ILE A 23 0.33 -17.94 -7.33
C ILE A 23 0.40 -18.64 -5.99
N ASP A 24 -0.73 -19.09 -5.49
CA ASP A 24 -0.82 -19.86 -4.26
C ASP A 24 -1.67 -21.11 -4.50
N SER A 25 -1.22 -22.26 -4.01
CA SER A 25 -1.94 -23.53 -4.13
C SER A 25 -2.17 -24.11 -2.74
N ILE A 26 -3.43 -24.14 -2.32
CA ILE A 26 -3.82 -24.67 -1.02
C ILE A 26 -4.67 -25.94 -1.25
N PRO A 27 -4.31 -27.10 -0.67
CA PRO A 27 -5.13 -28.29 -0.75
C PRO A 27 -6.39 -28.11 0.11
N ASP A 28 -7.56 -28.34 -0.48
CA ASP A 28 -8.84 -28.32 0.24
C ASP A 28 -9.06 -29.63 1.01
N ILE A 29 -10.12 -29.68 1.83
CA ILE A 29 -10.51 -30.82 2.67
C ILE A 29 -10.69 -32.15 1.90
N SER A 30 -10.90 -32.08 0.59
CA SER A 30 -11.02 -33.22 -0.31
C SER A 30 -9.68 -33.67 -0.93
N HIS A 31 -8.55 -33.12 -0.47
CA HIS A 31 -7.22 -33.33 -1.06
C HIS A 31 -7.16 -32.96 -2.56
N THR A 32 -7.89 -31.92 -2.93
CA THR A 32 -7.85 -31.33 -4.28
C THR A 32 -7.16 -29.98 -4.20
N ASP A 33 -6.16 -29.74 -5.04
CA ASP A 33 -5.41 -28.49 -5.05
C ASP A 33 -6.27 -27.36 -5.62
N GLN A 34 -6.52 -26.33 -4.82
CA GLN A 34 -7.12 -25.08 -5.29
C GLN A 34 -5.99 -24.11 -5.63
N LEU A 35 -5.90 -23.73 -6.92
CA LEU A 35 -4.92 -22.77 -7.42
C LEU A 35 -5.52 -21.36 -7.43
N THR A 36 -4.89 -20.44 -6.73
CA THR A 36 -5.23 -19.01 -6.72
C THR A 36 -4.18 -18.23 -7.49
N LEU A 37 -4.62 -17.46 -8.48
CA LEU A 37 -3.78 -16.50 -9.21
C LEU A 37 -4.24 -15.08 -8.88
N ILE A 38 -3.36 -14.29 -8.26
CA ILE A 38 -3.57 -12.88 -7.99
C ILE A 38 -2.72 -12.08 -8.96
N ILE A 39 -3.37 -11.19 -9.72
CA ILE A 39 -2.73 -10.24 -10.63
C ILE A 39 -2.78 -8.87 -9.96
N ARG A 40 -1.63 -8.20 -9.84
CA ARG A 40 -1.52 -6.81 -9.38
C ARG A 40 -0.85 -5.98 -10.46
N TYR A 41 -1.42 -4.86 -10.83
CA TYR A 41 -0.86 -3.96 -11.84
C TYR A 41 -1.07 -2.50 -11.42
N VAL A 42 -0.21 -1.61 -11.90
CA VAL A 42 -0.36 -0.16 -11.72
C VAL A 42 -1.14 0.39 -12.90
N SER A 43 -2.24 1.10 -12.64
CA SER A 43 -3.05 1.68 -13.71
C SER A 43 -2.29 2.84 -14.37
N PRO A 44 -2.27 2.93 -15.71
CA PRO A 44 -1.67 4.07 -16.40
C PRO A 44 -2.46 5.38 -16.20
N GLU A 45 -3.71 5.31 -15.71
CA GLU A 45 -4.54 6.49 -15.44
C GLU A 45 -4.25 7.15 -14.08
N ASP A 46 -3.50 6.46 -13.21
CA ASP A 46 -3.11 6.95 -11.88
C ASP A 46 -1.95 7.98 -11.96
N GLU A 47 -1.57 8.42 -13.17
CA GLU A 47 -0.58 9.49 -13.41
C GLU A 47 -1.04 10.86 -12.86
N LYS A 48 -2.31 11.00 -12.47
CA LYS A 48 -2.72 12.12 -11.63
C LYS A 48 -2.14 11.90 -10.24
N ALA A 49 -0.93 12.43 -10.04
CA ALA A 49 -0.23 12.54 -8.76
C ALA A 49 -1.23 12.60 -7.60
N GLU A 50 -1.48 11.45 -6.98
CA GLU A 50 -2.32 11.40 -5.81
C GLU A 50 -1.50 12.02 -4.67
N GLU A 51 -1.96 13.16 -4.20
CA GLU A 51 -1.33 13.91 -3.10
C GLU A 51 -0.97 12.96 -1.94
N PRO A 52 0.28 13.03 -1.43
CA PRO A 52 0.71 12.21 -0.30
C PRO A 52 -0.18 12.52 0.92
N GLY A 53 -1.11 11.63 1.23
CA GLY A 53 -2.08 11.83 2.32
C GLY A 53 -3.45 11.18 2.09
N ARG A 54 -3.83 10.95 0.82
CA ARG A 54 -5.17 10.41 0.48
C ARG A 54 -5.50 9.07 1.16
N CYS A 55 -4.53 8.16 1.26
CA CYS A 55 -4.74 6.88 1.97
C CYS A 55 -5.04 7.08 3.46
N ASN A 56 -4.35 8.01 4.13
CA ASN A 56 -4.63 8.32 5.53
C ASN A 56 -5.99 9.02 5.69
N ASP A 57 -6.36 9.88 4.73
CA ASP A 57 -7.69 10.50 4.71
C ASP A 57 -8.82 9.47 4.52
N ILE A 58 -8.60 8.44 3.69
CA ILE A 58 -9.54 7.33 3.52
C ILE A 58 -9.66 6.53 4.82
N LEU A 59 -8.55 6.21 5.49
CA LEU A 59 -8.58 5.48 6.76
C LEU A 59 -9.28 6.28 7.86
N ARG A 60 -9.08 7.60 7.90
CA ARG A 60 -9.80 8.50 8.80
C ARG A 60 -11.30 8.51 8.51
N GLY A 61 -11.68 8.56 7.24
CA GLY A 61 -13.09 8.43 6.84
C GLY A 61 -13.71 7.10 7.29
N ILE A 62 -13.02 5.98 7.10
CA ILE A 62 -13.48 4.66 7.56
C ILE A 62 -13.63 4.61 9.09
N ARG A 63 -12.73 5.27 9.82
CA ARG A 63 -12.79 5.36 11.29
C ARG A 63 -14.04 6.10 11.77
N GLU A 64 -14.41 7.17 11.08
CA GLU A 64 -15.57 8.01 11.39
C GLU A 64 -16.89 7.31 10.97
N ASP A 65 -16.88 6.57 9.86
CA ASP A 65 -18.05 5.92 9.26
C ASP A 65 -18.42 4.54 9.85
N PHE A 66 -17.88 4.17 11.02
CA PHE A 66 -18.13 2.86 11.64
C PHE A 66 -19.62 2.51 11.72
N ASP A 67 -20.47 3.47 12.15
CA ASP A 67 -21.91 3.23 12.34
C ASP A 67 -22.63 2.98 11.00
N ALA A 68 -22.19 3.65 9.93
CA ALA A 68 -22.72 3.46 8.59
C ALA A 68 -22.34 2.07 8.05
N LEU A 69 -21.10 1.64 8.26
CA LEU A 69 -20.62 0.31 7.89
C LEU A 69 -21.35 -0.79 8.68
N GLU A 70 -21.51 -0.62 9.99
CA GLU A 70 -22.26 -1.57 10.82
C GLU A 70 -23.71 -1.71 10.33
N LYS A 71 -24.36 -0.59 9.99
CA LYS A 71 -25.73 -0.61 9.46
C LYS A 71 -25.82 -1.32 8.11
N GLN A 72 -24.88 -1.07 7.20
CA GLN A 72 -24.83 -1.75 5.89
C GLN A 72 -24.66 -3.26 6.05
N GLU A 73 -23.80 -3.69 6.96
CA GLU A 73 -23.54 -5.11 7.19
C GLU A 73 -24.74 -5.80 7.87
N LYS A 74 -25.41 -5.14 8.83
CA LYS A 74 -26.67 -5.66 9.40
C LYS A 74 -27.79 -5.79 8.36
N ASN A 75 -27.84 -4.91 7.35
CA ASN A 75 -28.80 -5.03 6.26
C ASN A 75 -28.52 -6.24 5.36
N LYS A 76 -27.25 -6.59 5.13
CA LYS A 76 -26.85 -7.77 4.36
C LYS A 76 -26.96 -9.06 5.17
N LEU A 77 -26.69 -8.98 6.47
CA LEU A 77 -26.55 -10.11 7.39
C LEU A 77 -27.32 -9.81 8.70
N PRO A 78 -28.66 -9.92 8.68
CA PRO A 78 -29.50 -9.50 9.82
C PRO A 78 -29.35 -10.38 11.06
N ASN A 79 -28.87 -11.62 10.92
CA ASN A 79 -28.77 -12.59 12.02
C ASN A 79 -27.34 -12.76 12.58
N THR A 80 -26.43 -11.85 12.22
CA THR A 80 -25.04 -11.90 12.70
C THR A 80 -24.91 -11.05 13.95
N GLU A 81 -24.76 -11.70 15.11
CA GLU A 81 -24.40 -11.02 16.35
C GLU A 81 -22.89 -10.94 16.51
N TYR A 82 -22.41 -9.86 17.15
CA TYR A 82 -21.03 -9.80 17.61
C TYR A 82 -20.74 -10.99 18.51
N ARG A 83 -19.56 -11.59 18.34
CA ARG A 83 -19.08 -12.65 19.22
C ARG A 83 -18.95 -12.09 20.62
N THR A 84 -20.00 -12.21 21.42
CA THR A 84 -19.90 -12.08 22.86
C THR A 84 -18.84 -13.09 23.27
N THR A 85 -17.79 -12.62 23.93
CA THR A 85 -16.98 -13.51 24.75
C THR A 85 -17.96 -14.19 25.68
N ARG A 86 -18.44 -15.39 25.32
CA ARG A 86 -18.98 -16.32 26.30
C ARG A 86 -17.88 -16.33 27.33
N ARG A 87 -18.17 -15.82 28.53
CA ARG A 87 -17.30 -15.99 29.68
C ARG A 87 -17.02 -17.47 29.67
N ILE A 88 -15.84 -17.90 29.23
CA ILE A 88 -15.32 -19.18 29.64
C ILE A 88 -15.17 -18.94 31.12
N ILE A 89 -16.19 -19.35 31.87
CA ILE A 89 -16.15 -19.47 33.31
C ILE A 89 -15.12 -20.57 33.54
N ARG A 90 -13.84 -20.25 33.39
CA ARG A 90 -12.80 -20.93 34.14
C ARG A 90 -13.13 -20.55 35.56
N SER A 91 -13.94 -21.39 36.18
CA SER A 91 -14.08 -21.57 37.62
C SER A 91 -13.12 -20.64 38.34
N LYS A 92 -13.62 -19.46 38.76
CA LYS A 92 -12.97 -18.71 39.82
C LYS A 92 -13.01 -19.68 40.99
N ARG A 93 -11.91 -20.42 41.17
CA ARG A 93 -11.57 -21.00 42.47
C ARG A 93 -11.77 -19.87 43.45
N GLN A 94 -12.75 -20.03 44.34
CA GLN A 94 -13.13 -19.02 45.33
C GLN A 94 -11.86 -18.49 45.99
N ARG A 95 -11.47 -17.28 45.64
CA ARG A 95 -10.69 -16.43 46.54
C ARG A 95 -11.69 -15.45 47.08
N ASN A 96 -12.09 -15.70 48.32
CA ASN A 96 -12.70 -14.71 49.18
C ASN A 96 -11.74 -13.51 49.21
N TYR A 97 -12.21 -12.37 48.71
CA TYR A 97 -11.68 -11.08 49.11
C TYR A 97 -12.84 -10.09 48.99
N GLU A 98 -13.32 -9.65 50.15
CA GLU A 98 -13.99 -8.36 50.27
C GLU A 98 -13.04 -7.32 49.71
N ASN A 99 -13.29 -6.90 48.47
CA ASN A 99 -12.89 -5.63 47.91
C ASN A 99 -13.74 -5.48 46.66
N SER A 100 -14.59 -4.46 46.67
CA SER A 100 -15.31 -3.94 45.52
C SER A 100 -14.39 -3.92 44.30
N SER A 101 -14.55 -4.91 43.42
CA SER A 101 -14.04 -4.77 42.07
C SER A 101 -14.94 -3.74 41.45
N ASP A 102 -14.45 -2.50 41.33
CA ASP A 102 -15.09 -1.50 40.48
C ASP A 102 -15.39 -2.20 39.14
N PRO A 103 -16.63 -2.12 38.63
CA PRO A 103 -16.93 -2.62 37.30
C PRO A 103 -15.93 -1.98 36.33
N ASP A 104 -15.16 -2.80 35.63
CA ASP A 104 -14.31 -2.31 34.56
C ASP A 104 -15.23 -1.53 33.61
N ALA A 105 -14.95 -0.26 33.32
CA ALA A 105 -15.87 0.61 32.58
C ALA A 105 -16.24 0.03 31.19
N LEU A 106 -15.40 -0.88 30.68
CA LEU A 106 -15.63 -1.65 29.47
C LEU A 106 -16.68 -2.77 29.61
N ASP A 107 -16.99 -3.26 30.81
CA ASP A 107 -17.97 -4.32 31.01
C ASP A 107 -19.42 -3.84 30.78
N GLU A 108 -19.68 -2.54 30.96
CA GLU A 108 -20.99 -1.89 30.74
C GLU A 108 -21.29 -1.55 29.27
N LEU A 109 -20.27 -1.57 28.40
CA LEU A 109 -20.41 -1.21 26.99
C LEU A 109 -21.16 -2.28 26.16
N SER A 110 -21.81 -1.81 25.08
CA SER A 110 -22.42 -2.67 24.06
C SER A 110 -21.39 -3.61 23.44
N SER A 111 -21.84 -4.75 22.94
CA SER A 111 -21.00 -5.68 22.18
C SER A 111 -20.41 -5.02 20.92
N SER A 112 -21.14 -4.09 20.29
CA SER A 112 -20.63 -3.27 19.17
C SER A 112 -19.50 -2.34 19.62
N ASP A 113 -19.69 -1.59 20.71
CA ASP A 113 -18.66 -0.68 21.24
C ASP A 113 -17.40 -1.44 21.66
N LYS A 114 -17.57 -2.63 22.26
CA LYS A 114 -16.46 -3.53 22.59
C LYS A 114 -15.68 -3.92 21.35
N PHE A 115 -16.34 -4.25 20.25
CA PHE A 115 -15.66 -4.54 18.97
C PHE A 115 -15.00 -3.30 18.37
N ARG A 116 -15.69 -2.15 18.38
CA ARG A 116 -15.18 -0.88 17.88
C ARG A 116 -13.86 -0.51 18.56
N ILE A 117 -13.84 -0.57 19.89
CA ILE A 117 -12.69 -0.16 20.70
C ILE A 117 -11.58 -1.23 20.72
N LYS A 118 -11.92 -2.53 20.86
CA LYS A 118 -10.90 -3.58 21.02
C LYS A 118 -10.34 -4.12 19.72
N SER A 119 -11.01 -3.91 18.59
CA SER A 119 -10.60 -4.52 17.32
C SER A 119 -10.60 -3.52 16.18
N PHE A 120 -11.72 -2.86 15.89
CA PHE A 120 -11.84 -1.99 14.71
C PHE A 120 -10.84 -0.84 14.72
N ILE A 121 -10.84 -0.02 15.78
CA ILE A 121 -9.93 1.11 15.92
C ILE A 121 -8.45 0.65 15.96
N PRO A 122 -8.06 -0.34 16.79
CA PRO A 122 -6.69 -0.83 16.80
C PRO A 122 -6.18 -1.35 15.44
N ILE A 123 -7.04 -1.99 14.64
CA ILE A 123 -6.67 -2.44 13.30
C ILE A 123 -6.40 -1.24 12.39
N LEU A 124 -7.27 -0.22 12.41
CA LEU A 124 -7.08 0.99 11.61
C LEU A 124 -5.84 1.77 12.04
N ASP A 125 -5.61 1.94 13.34
CA ASP A 125 -4.41 2.61 13.87
C ASP A 125 -3.14 1.85 13.46
N ALA A 126 -3.18 0.51 13.49
CA ALA A 126 -2.06 -0.31 13.02
C ALA A 126 -1.83 -0.17 11.51
N LEU A 127 -2.89 -0.15 10.70
CA LEU A 127 -2.78 0.08 9.26
C LEU A 127 -2.20 1.46 8.95
N GLU A 128 -2.72 2.51 9.58
CA GLU A 128 -2.23 3.88 9.44
C GLU A 128 -0.75 3.98 9.82
N SER A 129 -0.36 3.40 10.96
CA SER A 129 1.04 3.38 11.40
C SER A 129 1.96 2.66 10.41
N ASN A 130 1.53 1.51 9.88
CA ASN A 130 2.33 0.75 8.92
C ASN A 130 2.44 1.46 7.56
N LEU A 131 1.35 2.05 7.06
CA LEU A 131 1.35 2.81 5.81
C LEU A 131 2.21 4.07 5.94
N GLY A 132 2.07 4.83 7.04
CA GLY A 132 2.90 6.00 7.31
C GLY A 132 4.39 5.65 7.40
N ARG A 133 4.74 4.55 8.06
CA ARG A 133 6.13 4.05 8.09
C ARG A 133 6.66 3.72 6.70
N ARG A 134 5.88 3.01 5.88
CA ARG A 134 6.28 2.67 4.51
C ARG A 134 6.42 3.90 3.63
N ALA A 135 5.48 4.85 3.72
CA ALA A 135 5.56 6.11 2.99
C ALA A 135 6.87 6.85 3.31
N SER A 136 7.24 6.96 4.60
CA SER A 136 8.51 7.58 4.99
C SER A 136 9.74 6.87 4.40
N VAL A 137 9.73 5.53 4.35
CA VAL A 137 10.84 4.78 3.73
C VAL A 137 10.90 5.05 2.22
N TYR A 138 9.75 5.10 1.56
CA TYR A 138 9.70 5.45 0.15
C TYR A 138 10.14 6.88 -0.12
N ASP A 139 9.85 7.84 0.78
CA ASP A 139 10.35 9.21 0.67
C ASP A 139 11.89 9.24 0.68
N ASP A 140 12.53 8.42 1.50
CA ASP A 140 13.99 8.32 1.55
C ASP A 140 14.57 7.68 0.28
N VAL A 141 13.95 6.61 -0.21
CA VAL A 141 14.31 6.00 -1.50
C VAL A 141 14.14 7.01 -2.64
N VAL A 142 13.05 7.76 -2.68
CA VAL A 142 12.82 8.80 -3.68
C VAL A 142 13.88 9.89 -3.58
N LYS A 143 14.28 10.35 -2.38
CA LYS A 143 15.36 11.34 -2.25
C LYS A 143 16.67 10.86 -2.86
N ILE A 144 17.01 9.58 -2.68
CA ILE A 144 18.27 9.01 -3.15
C ILE A 144 18.21 8.73 -4.67
N PHE A 145 17.12 8.18 -5.18
CA PHE A 145 17.04 7.63 -6.54
C PHE A 145 16.21 8.47 -7.53
N SER A 146 15.47 9.49 -7.09
CA SER A 146 14.57 10.29 -7.96
C SER A 146 15.25 10.91 -9.16
N PHE A 147 16.53 11.25 -9.06
CA PHE A 147 17.29 11.82 -10.17
C PHE A 147 17.40 10.87 -11.37
N LEU A 148 17.24 9.56 -11.16
CA LEU A 148 17.20 8.57 -12.23
C LEU A 148 15.87 8.57 -12.98
N ALA A 149 14.79 9.09 -12.40
CA ALA A 149 13.49 9.05 -13.06
C ALA A 149 13.37 10.05 -14.22
N ASP A 150 14.02 11.20 -14.12
CA ASP A 150 13.93 12.28 -15.11
C ASP A 150 15.19 12.34 -16.00
N LEU A 151 15.02 12.00 -17.28
CA LEU A 151 16.09 12.01 -18.28
C LEU A 151 16.45 13.42 -18.79
N ILE A 152 15.65 14.45 -18.45
CA ILE A 152 15.85 15.84 -18.85
C ILE A 152 16.51 16.66 -17.73
N LEU A 153 16.84 16.05 -16.60
CA LEU A 153 17.44 16.72 -15.44
C LEU A 153 18.65 17.60 -15.78
N LEU A 154 18.81 18.74 -15.08
CA LEU A 154 19.97 19.59 -15.27
C LEU A 154 21.23 18.91 -14.75
N LYS A 155 22.40 19.23 -15.33
CA LYS A 155 23.68 18.63 -14.93
C LYS A 155 23.97 18.79 -13.42
N VAL A 156 23.62 19.94 -12.87
CA VAL A 156 23.82 20.25 -11.44
C VAL A 156 22.97 19.35 -10.55
N GLU A 157 21.72 19.10 -10.95
CA GLU A 157 20.79 18.24 -10.21
C GLU A 157 21.20 16.76 -10.29
N LEU A 158 21.70 16.34 -11.47
CA LEU A 158 22.22 14.99 -11.69
C LEU A 158 23.43 14.74 -10.79
N GLN A 159 24.37 15.68 -10.77
CA GLN A 159 25.55 15.60 -9.92
C GLN A 159 25.17 15.52 -8.45
N ARG A 160 24.23 16.36 -7.97
CA ARG A 160 23.71 16.30 -6.60
C ARG A 160 23.09 14.94 -6.27
N GLY A 161 22.33 14.36 -7.20
CA GLY A 161 21.72 13.04 -7.04
C GLY A 161 22.75 11.93 -6.91
N VAL A 162 23.77 11.93 -7.78
CA VAL A 162 24.86 10.94 -7.72
C VAL A 162 25.71 11.11 -6.46
N GLU A 163 25.97 12.35 -6.02
CA GLU A 163 26.67 12.61 -4.76
C GLU A 163 25.91 12.05 -3.55
N LEU A 164 24.59 12.24 -3.49
CA LEU A 164 23.75 11.62 -2.45
C LEU A 164 23.78 10.09 -2.51
N LEU A 165 23.70 9.52 -3.71
CA LEU A 165 23.78 8.07 -3.91
C LEU A 165 25.13 7.50 -3.45
N MET A 166 26.24 8.17 -3.76
CA MET A 166 27.59 7.77 -3.33
C MET A 166 27.79 7.92 -1.82
N GLN A 167 27.09 8.84 -1.17
CA GLN A 167 27.15 8.99 0.29
C GLN A 167 26.45 7.82 1.01
N GLU A 168 25.30 7.38 0.50
CA GLU A 168 24.54 6.27 1.07
C GLU A 168 25.14 4.90 0.73
N TYR A 169 25.73 4.77 -0.46
CA TYR A 169 26.30 3.50 -0.97
C TYR A 169 27.73 3.67 -1.48
N PRO A 170 28.71 3.94 -0.59
CA PRO A 170 30.08 4.28 -0.99
C PRO A 170 30.84 3.13 -1.68
N GLU A 171 30.52 1.88 -1.36
CA GLU A 171 31.19 0.69 -1.90
C GLU A 171 30.50 0.14 -3.16
N ASP A 172 29.24 0.49 -3.40
CA ASP A 172 28.45 -0.05 -4.51
C ASP A 172 28.44 0.87 -5.74
N VAL A 173 28.92 2.12 -5.60
CA VAL A 173 28.83 3.15 -6.63
C VAL A 173 30.20 3.51 -7.19
N ASN A 174 30.37 3.35 -8.50
CA ASN A 174 31.59 3.73 -9.21
C ASN A 174 31.76 5.27 -9.21
N GLN A 175 32.98 5.74 -8.94
CA GLN A 175 33.35 7.17 -8.99
C GLN A 175 33.10 7.82 -10.35
N ASN A 176 33.09 7.03 -11.44
CA ASN A 176 32.83 7.53 -12.79
C ASN A 176 31.34 7.60 -13.16
N LEU A 177 30.43 7.17 -12.29
CA LEU A 177 29.00 7.09 -12.58
C LEU A 177 28.41 8.44 -13.04
N THR A 178 28.85 9.55 -12.44
CA THR A 178 28.40 10.91 -12.82
C THR A 178 28.71 11.22 -14.29
N VAL A 179 29.88 10.81 -14.77
CA VAL A 179 30.31 11.07 -16.16
C VAL A 179 29.55 10.18 -17.13
N GLU A 180 29.37 8.90 -16.80
CA GLU A 180 28.61 7.94 -17.59
C GLU A 180 27.15 8.39 -17.75
N LEU A 181 26.50 8.79 -16.66
CA LEU A 181 25.14 9.31 -16.68
C LEU A 181 25.03 10.61 -17.48
N PHE A 182 26.01 11.50 -17.39
CA PHE A 182 26.02 12.72 -18.19
C PHE A 182 26.08 12.41 -19.70
N HIS A 183 26.92 11.47 -20.12
CA HIS A 183 26.97 11.02 -21.50
C HIS A 183 25.64 10.38 -21.93
N PHE A 184 25.05 9.56 -21.06
CA PHE A 184 23.75 8.94 -21.32
C PHE A 184 22.63 9.97 -21.51
N HIS A 185 22.48 10.93 -20.59
CA HIS A 185 21.50 12.01 -20.72
C HIS A 185 21.73 12.85 -21.98
N THR A 186 22.99 13.11 -22.33
CA THR A 186 23.34 13.84 -23.55
C THR A 186 22.91 13.08 -24.80
N TYR A 187 23.17 11.76 -24.84
CA TYR A 187 22.74 10.88 -25.92
C TYR A 187 21.21 10.87 -26.05
N VAL A 188 20.49 10.64 -24.95
CA VAL A 188 19.01 10.61 -24.94
C VAL A 188 18.42 11.92 -25.45
N ARG A 189 18.96 13.07 -25.03
CA ARG A 189 18.51 14.39 -25.52
C ARG A 189 18.75 14.59 -27.02
N GLN A 190 19.82 14.01 -27.56
CA GLN A 190 20.17 14.15 -28.97
C GLN A 190 19.32 13.23 -29.87
N THR A 191 19.05 12.01 -29.42
CA THR A 191 18.30 11.00 -30.18
C THR A 191 16.79 11.17 -30.03
N HIS A 192 16.32 11.63 -28.87
CA HIS A 192 14.91 11.81 -28.56
C HIS A 192 14.63 13.27 -28.21
N LYS A 193 14.44 14.10 -29.24
CA LYS A 193 13.92 15.46 -29.05
C LYS A 193 12.52 15.36 -28.45
N PRO A 194 12.22 16.03 -27.32
CA PRO A 194 10.89 15.99 -26.72
C PRO A 194 9.87 16.54 -27.74
N SER A 195 8.93 15.69 -28.15
CA SER A 195 7.77 16.12 -28.94
C SER A 195 6.90 16.99 -28.04
N LYS A 196 6.30 18.06 -28.59
CA LYS A 196 5.45 19.04 -27.87
C LYS A 196 4.28 18.43 -27.07
N LYS A 197 4.04 17.12 -27.16
CA LYS A 197 3.00 16.37 -26.45
C LYS A 197 3.45 15.78 -25.10
N ASN A 198 4.74 15.50 -24.89
CA ASN A 198 5.27 14.93 -23.65
C ASN A 198 6.46 15.79 -23.16
N PRO A 199 6.26 16.70 -22.19
CA PRO A 199 7.31 17.60 -21.70
C PRO A 199 8.31 16.91 -20.75
N THR A 200 7.99 15.72 -20.24
CA THR A 200 8.82 14.91 -19.35
C THR A 200 9.23 13.63 -20.07
N LEU A 201 10.52 13.30 -20.07
CA LEU A 201 11.06 12.06 -20.60
C LEU A 201 11.37 11.16 -19.40
N SER A 202 10.53 10.15 -19.21
CA SER A 202 10.67 9.16 -18.14
C SER A 202 11.39 7.92 -18.67
N HIS A 203 12.15 7.22 -17.83
CA HIS A 203 12.70 5.90 -18.19
C HIS A 203 11.59 4.88 -18.55
N THR A 204 10.35 5.07 -18.09
CA THR A 204 9.20 4.24 -18.45
C THR A 204 8.80 4.36 -19.92
N ASP A 205 9.16 5.46 -20.59
CA ASP A 205 8.90 5.64 -22.02
C ASP A 205 9.78 4.74 -22.91
N TYR A 206 10.80 4.10 -22.32
CA TYR A 206 11.87 3.39 -23.03
C TYR A 206 11.94 1.88 -22.71
N ILE A 207 10.99 1.32 -21.97
CA ILE A 207 10.94 -0.12 -21.63
C ILE A 207 10.58 -1.01 -22.86
N TRP A 208 10.24 -0.40 -24.01
CA TRP A 208 9.88 -1.10 -25.25
C TRP A 208 10.83 -0.86 -26.43
N CYS A 209 12.14 -0.77 -26.16
CA CYS A 209 13.17 -0.98 -27.19
C CYS A 209 13.75 -2.40 -27.09
#